data_AF-A0A832CP16-F1
#
_entry.id   AF-A0A832CP16-F1
#
_cell.length_a   1.000
_cell.length_b   1.000
_cell.length_c   1.000
_cell.angle_alpha   90.00
_cell.angle_beta   90.00
_cell.angle_gamma   90.00
#
_symmetry.space_group_name_H-M   'P 1'
#
loop_
_entity.id
_entity.type
_entity.pdbx_description
1 polymer ?
#
loop_
_entity_poly.entity_id
_entity_poly.type
_entity_poly.pdbx_seq_one_letter_code
_entity_poly.pdbx_strand_id
1 'polypeptide(L)'
;MGGGCKVAENLLPQVLKVLYGRLSLTRGQIAIATELYVMEKVEARGSDVAEAVSNAVRELCADCRAAIEEGGLRVDVKCGAECSLEEVCPLPFYIAAYVRKATSRRVALASHEVRGAGECTIRYMLQ
;
A
#
# COMPACT_ATOMS: atom_id res chain seq x y z
N MET A 1 8.23 -25.06 -0.13
CA MET A 1 9.33 -24.55 -0.97
C MET A 1 9.36 -23.04 -0.80
N GLY A 2 10.25 -22.54 0.06
CA GLY A 2 10.38 -21.12 0.35
C GLY A 2 11.31 -20.46 -0.66
N GLY A 3 10.74 -19.71 -1.59
CA GLY A 3 11.49 -18.78 -2.43
C GLY A 3 11.77 -17.52 -1.61
N GLY A 4 13.02 -17.33 -1.20
CA GLY A 4 13.44 -16.13 -0.47
C GLY A 4 13.20 -14.88 -1.31
N CYS A 5 12.35 -13.98 -0.82
CA CYS A 5 12.19 -12.64 -1.38
C CYS A 5 13.54 -11.92 -1.28
N LYS A 6 14.19 -11.69 -2.42
CA LYS A 6 15.45 -10.95 -2.49
C LYS A 6 15.12 -9.48 -2.24
N VAL A 7 15.51 -8.99 -1.07
CA VAL A 7 15.41 -7.61 -0.54
C VAL A 7 15.88 -6.50 -1.53
N ALA A 8 16.52 -6.87 -2.65
CA ALA A 8 17.06 -5.96 -3.66
C ALA A 8 16.01 -5.23 -4.53
N GLU A 9 14.75 -5.67 -4.59
CA GLU A 9 13.72 -5.04 -5.46
C GLU A 9 12.87 -3.95 -4.76
N ASN A 10 13.14 -3.66 -3.47
CA ASN A 10 12.42 -2.65 -2.67
C ASN A 10 13.01 -1.23 -2.76
N LEU A 11 13.48 -0.81 -3.94
CA LEU A 11 14.20 0.46 -4.10
C LEU A 11 13.31 1.68 -3.80
N LEU A 12 12.05 1.70 -4.25
CA LEU A 12 11.20 2.89 -4.08
C LEU A 12 10.71 3.10 -2.64
N PRO A 13 10.23 2.09 -1.88
CA PRO A 13 9.95 2.27 -0.46
C PRO A 13 11.17 2.79 0.31
N GLN A 14 12.38 2.33 -0.05
CA GLN A 14 13.62 2.83 0.53
C GLN A 14 13.96 4.26 0.08
N VAL A 15 13.73 4.61 -1.18
CA VAL A 15 13.91 5.96 -1.70
C VAL A 15 12.92 6.92 -1.05
N LEU A 16 11.63 6.57 -0.95
CA LEU A 16 10.63 7.38 -0.25
C LEU A 16 10.98 7.56 1.23
N LYS A 17 11.53 6.52 1.89
CA LYS A 17 12.05 6.61 3.26
C LYS A 17 13.20 7.61 3.36
N VAL A 18 14.19 7.53 2.46
CA VAL A 18 15.33 8.46 2.42
C VAL A 18 14.86 9.88 2.13
N LEU A 19 13.97 10.07 1.15
CA LEU A 19 13.43 11.36 0.78
C LEU A 19 12.59 11.96 1.91
N TYR A 20 11.79 11.18 2.63
CA TYR A 20 11.08 11.69 3.80
C TYR A 20 12.05 12.15 4.90
N GLY A 21 13.01 11.30 5.27
CA GLY A 21 13.97 11.63 6.32
C GLY A 21 14.89 12.81 5.97
N ARG A 22 15.13 13.08 4.68
CA ARG A 22 16.02 14.16 4.22
C ARG A 22 15.30 15.42 3.75
N LEU A 23 14.09 15.30 3.22
CA LEU A 23 13.33 16.39 2.59
C LEU A 23 12.10 16.82 3.41
N SER A 24 11.83 16.18 4.56
CA SER A 24 10.65 16.48 5.40
C SER A 24 9.35 16.46 4.59
N LEU A 25 9.20 15.43 3.74
CA LEU A 25 8.02 15.33 2.87
C LEU A 25 6.75 15.27 3.70
N THR A 26 5.78 16.10 3.35
CA THR A 26 4.44 16.06 3.94
C THR A 26 3.70 14.78 3.52
N ARG A 27 2.69 14.40 4.31
CA ARG A 27 1.77 13.29 3.97
C ARG A 27 1.19 13.40 2.56
N GLY A 28 0.87 14.62 2.10
CA GLY A 28 0.36 14.86 0.76
C GLY A 28 1.39 14.57 -0.34
N GLN A 29 2.66 14.94 -0.12
CA GLN A 29 3.74 14.65 -1.07
C GLN A 29 4.02 13.15 -1.17
N ILE A 30 3.96 12.41 -0.07
CA ILE A 30 4.07 10.94 -0.08
C ILE A 30 2.93 10.33 -0.89
N ALA A 31 1.69 10.78 -0.68
CA ALA A 31 0.54 10.28 -1.43
C ALA A 31 0.71 10.51 -2.94
N ILE A 32 1.15 11.71 -3.35
CA ILE A 32 1.40 12.06 -4.76
C ILE A 32 2.53 11.20 -5.34
N ALA A 33 3.66 11.08 -4.66
CA ALA A 33 4.79 10.29 -5.14
C ALA A 33 4.42 8.82 -5.33
N THR A 34 3.59 8.30 -4.43
CA THR A 34 3.09 6.94 -4.49
C THR A 34 2.11 6.75 -5.66
N GLU A 35 1.22 7.72 -5.91
CA GLU A 35 0.31 7.70 -7.06
C GLU A 35 1.08 7.66 -8.38
N LEU A 36 2.07 8.55 -8.54
CA LEU A 36 2.89 8.64 -9.75
C LEU A 36 3.62 7.33 -10.03
N TYR A 37 4.17 6.70 -9.00
CA TYR A 37 4.81 5.40 -9.14
C TYR A 37 3.86 4.33 -9.67
N VAL A 38 2.67 4.22 -9.07
CA VAL A 38 1.68 3.23 -9.49
C VAL A 38 1.21 3.52 -10.92
N MET A 39 1.02 4.79 -11.27
CA MET A 39 0.67 5.17 -12.64
C MET A 39 1.72 4.74 -13.68
N GLU A 40 3.00 4.74 -13.33
CA GLU A 40 4.11 4.35 -14.20
C GLU A 40 4.29 2.82 -14.26
N LYS A 41 4.15 2.12 -13.14
CA LYS A 41 4.48 0.68 -13.04
C LYS A 41 3.32 -0.27 -13.25
N VAL A 42 2.09 0.16 -12.95
CA VAL A 42 0.92 -0.73 -12.93
C VAL A 42 0.10 -0.54 -14.19
N GLU A 43 -0.01 -1.60 -14.97
CA GLU A 43 -0.96 -1.67 -16.08
C GLU A 43 -2.38 -1.94 -15.55
N ALA A 44 -3.37 -1.22 -16.08
CA ALA A 44 -4.77 -1.43 -15.71
C ALA A 44 -5.25 -2.78 -16.27
N ARG A 45 -5.65 -3.71 -15.40
CA ARG A 45 -6.04 -5.08 -15.81
C ARG A 45 -7.53 -5.40 -15.65
N GLY A 46 -8.37 -4.45 -15.21
CA GLY A 46 -9.79 -4.72 -15.01
C GLY A 46 -10.04 -5.78 -13.94
N SER A 47 -9.12 -5.89 -12.98
CA SER A 47 -9.23 -6.81 -11.85
C SER A 47 -10.38 -6.41 -10.92
N ASP A 48 -10.87 -7.38 -10.15
CA ASP A 48 -11.72 -7.05 -9.00
C ASP A 48 -10.89 -6.38 -7.88
N VAL A 49 -11.59 -5.76 -6.93
CA VAL A 49 -10.95 -4.98 -5.84
C VAL A 49 -10.08 -5.87 -4.94
N ALA A 50 -10.52 -7.08 -4.61
CA ALA A 50 -9.80 -7.97 -3.71
C ALA A 50 -8.53 -8.52 -4.36
N GLU A 51 -8.60 -8.83 -5.66
CA GLU A 51 -7.47 -9.22 -6.47
C GLU A 51 -6.46 -8.07 -6.59
N ALA A 52 -6.93 -6.86 -6.86
CA ALA A 52 -6.06 -5.67 -6.95
C ALA A 52 -5.31 -5.40 -5.63
N VAL A 53 -5.98 -5.53 -4.48
CA VAL A 53 -5.32 -5.44 -3.16
C VAL A 53 -4.29 -6.53 -2.98
N SER A 54 -4.65 -7.78 -3.29
CA SER A 54 -3.75 -8.92 -3.14
C SER A 54 -2.49 -8.77 -4.01
N ASN A 55 -2.63 -8.23 -5.22
CA ASN A 55 -1.51 -7.95 -6.11
C ASN A 55 -0.63 -6.82 -5.56
N ALA A 56 -1.23 -5.71 -5.11
CA ALA A 56 -0.50 -4.60 -4.51
C ALA A 56 0.35 -5.05 -3.30
N VAL A 57 -0.23 -5.81 -2.38
CA VAL A 57 0.50 -6.28 -1.20
C VAL A 57 1.56 -7.32 -1.57
N ARG A 58 1.28 -8.19 -2.55
CA ARG A 58 2.25 -9.18 -3.03
C ARG A 58 3.51 -8.53 -3.62
N GLU A 59 3.37 -7.40 -4.33
CA GLU A 59 4.52 -6.62 -4.82
C GLU A 59 5.42 -6.12 -3.69
N LEU A 60 4.89 -5.96 -2.49
CA LEU A 60 5.63 -5.56 -1.30
C LEU A 60 6.18 -6.73 -0.48
N CYS A 61 6.11 -7.96 -1.01
CA CYS A 61 6.49 -9.19 -0.31
C CYS A 61 5.83 -9.33 1.07
N ALA A 62 4.57 -8.90 1.19
CA ALA A 62 3.80 -8.99 2.42
C ALA A 62 2.60 -9.93 2.26
N ASP A 63 2.10 -10.44 3.37
CA ASP A 63 0.86 -11.19 3.40
C ASP A 63 -0.29 -10.24 3.73
N CYS A 64 -1.42 -10.36 3.05
CA CYS A 64 -2.65 -9.65 3.44
C CYS A 64 -3.89 -10.53 3.41
N ARG A 65 -4.90 -10.06 4.14
CA ARG A 65 -6.29 -10.45 3.98
C ARG A 65 -7.11 -9.21 3.64
N ALA A 66 -7.86 -9.27 2.55
CA ALA A 66 -8.80 -8.24 2.17
C ALA A 66 -10.23 -8.75 2.36
N ALA A 67 -11.10 -7.92 2.94
CA ALA A 67 -12.51 -8.20 3.11
C ALA A 67 -13.32 -6.96 2.70
N ILE A 68 -14.33 -7.15 1.86
CA ILE A 68 -15.33 -6.11 1.59
C ILE A 68 -16.34 -6.16 2.75
N GLU A 69 -16.50 -5.03 3.43
CA GLU A 69 -17.42 -4.85 4.56
C GLU A 69 -18.55 -3.89 4.15
N GLU A 70 -19.65 -3.81 4.90
CA GLU A 70 -20.71 -2.83 4.64
C GLU A 70 -20.12 -1.41 4.67
N GLY A 71 -20.09 -0.75 3.52
CA GLY A 71 -19.58 0.62 3.36
C GLY A 71 -18.08 0.74 3.06
N GLY A 72 -17.33 -0.36 2.88
CA GLY A 72 -15.91 -0.23 2.60
C GLY A 72 -15.12 -1.51 2.32
N LEU A 73 -13.80 -1.33 2.30
CA LEU A 73 -12.80 -2.38 2.12
C LEU A 73 -11.86 -2.35 3.32
N ARG A 74 -11.77 -3.48 4.03
CA ARG A 74 -10.77 -3.70 5.07
C ARG A 74 -9.63 -4.53 4.52
N VAL A 75 -8.41 -4.10 4.79
CA VAL A 75 -7.17 -4.79 4.42
C VAL A 75 -6.31 -4.96 5.67
N ASP A 76 -6.17 -6.19 6.12
CA ASP A 76 -5.24 -6.56 7.18
C ASP A 76 -3.93 -7.01 6.53
N VAL A 77 -2.85 -6.28 6.76
CA VAL A 77 -1.52 -6.57 6.22
C VAL A 77 -0.62 -7.06 7.34
N LYS A 78 0.03 -8.20 7.14
CA LYS A 78 1.17 -8.66 7.92
C LYS A 78 2.43 -8.35 7.12
N CYS A 79 3.00 -7.19 7.38
CA CYS A 79 4.30 -6.83 6.85
C CYS A 79 5.36 -7.30 7.85
N GLY A 80 6.25 -8.19 7.43
CA GLY A 80 7.48 -8.43 8.20
C GLY A 80 8.39 -7.18 8.30
N ALA A 81 8.06 -6.12 7.57
CA ALA A 81 8.73 -4.83 7.61
C ALA A 81 8.00 -3.87 8.55
N GLU A 82 8.67 -3.42 9.61
CA GLU A 82 8.24 -2.26 10.38
C GLU A 82 7.93 -1.10 9.43
N CYS A 83 6.77 -0.44 9.60
CA CYS A 83 6.51 0.78 8.87
C CYS A 83 7.44 1.86 9.43
N SER A 84 8.64 1.92 8.84
CA SER A 84 9.78 2.71 9.35
C SER A 84 9.64 4.23 9.20
N LEU A 85 8.42 4.69 8.93
CA LEU A 85 8.02 6.08 8.87
C LEU A 85 6.95 6.27 9.95
N GLU A 86 7.39 6.54 11.18
CA GLU A 86 6.54 6.60 12.37
C GLU A 86 5.37 7.60 12.23
N GLU A 87 5.54 8.69 11.47
CA GLU A 87 4.48 9.69 11.26
C GLU A 87 3.60 9.44 10.03
N VAL A 88 4.13 8.80 8.98
CA VAL A 88 3.37 8.57 7.72
C VAL A 88 3.78 7.25 7.04
N CYS A 89 2.96 6.23 7.21
CA CYS A 89 3.12 4.97 6.48
C CYS A 89 2.68 5.14 5.00
N PRO A 90 3.50 4.77 4.00
CA PRO A 90 3.17 4.93 2.58
C PRO A 90 2.22 3.83 2.06
N LEU A 91 2.18 2.69 2.76
CA LEU A 91 1.42 1.49 2.38
C LEU A 91 -0.07 1.77 2.09
N PRO A 92 -0.81 2.55 2.91
CA PRO A 92 -2.21 2.87 2.62
C PRO A 92 -2.40 3.66 1.33
N PHE A 93 -1.47 4.57 1.00
CA PHE A 93 -1.55 5.33 -0.25
C PHE A 93 -1.26 4.44 -1.46
N TYR A 94 -0.29 3.54 -1.31
CA TYR A 94 0.11 2.63 -2.37
C TYR A 94 -1.00 1.65 -2.75
N ILE A 95 -1.60 0.99 -1.76
CA ILE A 95 -2.72 0.07 -2.01
C ILE A 95 -3.90 0.83 -2.64
N ALA A 96 -4.22 2.03 -2.16
CA ALA A 96 -5.31 2.83 -2.73
C ALA A 96 -5.04 3.23 -4.19
N ALA A 97 -3.83 3.69 -4.50
CA ALA A 97 -3.39 4.05 -5.84
C ALA A 97 -3.47 2.84 -6.79
N TYR A 98 -2.99 1.68 -6.32
CA TYR A 98 -3.04 0.43 -7.07
C TYR A 98 -4.46 0.00 -7.39
N VAL A 99 -5.36 -0.02 -6.40
CA VAL A 99 -6.75 -0.40 -6.63
C VAL A 99 -7.43 0.58 -7.59
N ARG A 100 -7.21 1.89 -7.44
CA ARG A 100 -7.74 2.89 -8.39
C ARG A 100 -7.28 2.61 -9.83
N LYS A 101 -5.98 2.38 -10.01
CA LYS A 101 -5.38 2.13 -11.33
C LYS A 101 -5.85 0.81 -11.94
N ALA A 102 -5.92 -0.25 -11.15
CA ALA A 102 -6.24 -1.59 -11.62
C ALA A 102 -7.73 -1.80 -11.90
N THR A 103 -8.60 -1.12 -11.15
CA THR A 103 -10.05 -1.40 -11.13
C THR A 103 -10.92 -0.23 -11.60
N SER A 104 -10.35 0.97 -11.77
CA SER A 104 -11.07 2.24 -12.02
C SER A 104 -12.07 2.63 -10.92
N ARG A 105 -12.12 1.90 -9.79
CA ARG A 105 -12.95 2.24 -8.63
C ARG A 105 -12.36 3.42 -7.87
N ARG A 106 -13.22 4.24 -7.29
CA ARG A 106 -12.77 5.27 -6.34
C ARG A 106 -12.60 4.63 -4.96
N VAL A 107 -11.41 4.82 -4.41
CA VAL A 107 -11.01 4.28 -3.11
C VAL A 107 -10.38 5.40 -2.30
N ALA A 108 -10.92 5.67 -1.11
CA ALA A 108 -10.44 6.70 -0.20
C ALA A 108 -10.05 6.07 1.14
N LEU A 109 -8.89 6.47 1.68
CA LEU A 109 -8.43 5.99 2.99
C LEU A 109 -9.37 6.50 4.09
N ALA A 110 -9.97 5.57 4.82
CA ALA A 110 -10.84 5.86 5.97
C ALA A 110 -10.05 5.84 7.28
N SER A 111 -9.28 4.78 7.52
CA SER A 111 -8.41 4.67 8.69
C SER A 111 -7.22 3.76 8.43
N HIS A 112 -6.16 3.95 9.23
CA HIS A 112 -4.97 3.12 9.24
C HIS A 112 -4.52 2.94 10.69
N GLU A 113 -4.56 1.71 11.15
CA GLU A 113 -4.19 1.31 12.51
C GLU A 113 -2.97 0.39 12.43
N VAL A 114 -1.85 0.84 12.99
CA VAL A 114 -0.65 0.02 13.15
C VAL A 114 -0.77 -0.76 14.45
N ARG A 115 -0.60 -2.08 14.37
CA ARG A 115 -0.50 -2.99 15.51
C ARG A 115 0.96 -3.35 15.68
N GLY A 116 1.43 -3.51 16.92
CA GLY A 116 2.83 -3.90 17.16
C GLY A 116 3.22 -5.16 16.38
N ALA A 117 4.52 -5.30 16.04
CA ALA A 117 5.09 -6.41 15.27
C ALA A 117 4.79 -6.43 13.76
N GLY A 118 4.67 -5.26 13.11
CA GLY A 118 4.60 -5.16 11.64
C GLY A 118 3.22 -5.48 11.05
N GLU A 119 2.20 -5.59 11.88
CA GLU A 119 0.82 -5.79 11.43
C GLU A 119 0.10 -4.45 11.34
N CYS A 120 -0.73 -4.26 10.32
CA CYS A 120 -1.61 -3.09 10.26
C CYS A 120 -2.96 -3.42 9.64
N THR A 121 -3.99 -2.73 10.12
CA THR A 121 -5.33 -2.75 9.53
C THR A 121 -5.55 -1.43 8.80
N ILE A 122 -5.89 -1.51 7.52
CA ILE A 122 -6.21 -0.35 6.69
C ILE A 122 -7.67 -0.47 6.25
N ARG A 123 -8.43 0.59 6.40
CA ARG A 123 -9.83 0.64 5.94
C ARG A 123 -9.98 1.71 4.88
N TYR A 124 -10.72 1.38 3.83
CA TYR A 124 -11.05 2.27 2.73
C TYR A 124 -12.55 2.40 2.58
N MET A 125 -13.01 3.59 2.20
CA MET A 125 -14.34 3.79 1.63
C MET A 125 -14.27 3.51 0.13
N LEU A 126 -15.20 2.68 -0.35
CA LEU A 126 -15.42 2.45 -1.77
C LEU A 126 -16.54 3.39 -2.25
N GLN A 127 -16.30 4.12 -3.34
CA GLN A 127 -17.25 5.07 -3.94
C GLN A 127 -17.59 4.67 -5.38
#